data_AF-A0AB34QQY4-F1
#
_entry.id   AF-A0AB34QQY4-F1
#
_cell.length_a   1.000
_cell.length_b   1.000
_cell.length_c   1.000
_cell.angle_alpha   90.00
_cell.angle_beta   90.00
_cell.angle_gamma   90.00
#
_symmetry.space_group_name_H-M   'P 1'
#
loop_
_entity.id
_entity.type
_entity.pdbx_description
1 polymer ?
#
loop_
_entity_poly.entity_id
_entity_poly.type
_entity_poly.pdbx_seq_one_letter_code
_entity_poly.pdbx_strand_id
1 'polypeptide(L)'
;MSAQVPRELLQLREQVRRQPGDFVAWLMLADAELGMGVTAAGETAVQRALALHPGHPEAVARLGRVRWAQQRHAEAATLLQQASDLVPQHPGIALWLGHALEDAGQPEQAAAAYTRAHRLLPDEPYITAQLLNWRRRLCDWRELDSLAAQVRTAVTQGQAAVEPFAFLSEDASAAEQLACARTRAQVIASSVRPLPAATLRSRGALQLGFVSNGFGAHPTGLLTVALFEALQRRQPDLQVHLFATSPDDGSDIRARLAQATRMHDVTALGHLATAHHIRDQGIDLLFDLRGWGGGGRPEVFALRPAPVQLNWLAYPGTSGAPWMDYVLGDAVALPTSLEPFYSEQVLRLPRAFQPSDTSRTVDEPPSRVQCGLPEHAVVLCCFNNSYKLNPRSMARMLAVLRAVPGSVLWLLSGPGQADARLRAAAQAQGVDAQRLVFMPKLPHRQYLARYRHADLFLDTHPYNAHTTASDALWAGCPVLTTPGQTFAARVAGSLNHHLGLDDMNVADDAAFVAKAIELASDAEALRGVHARVAEQRLRSGVFDMDGFADDLAALLRGIARRSGWLGV
;
A
#
# COMPACT_ATOMS: atom_id res chain seq x y z
N MET A 1 32.33 4.44 -9.41
CA MET A 1 33.25 4.25 -8.25
C MET A 1 32.47 3.53 -7.15
N SER A 2 33.06 2.49 -6.58
CA SER A 2 32.48 1.57 -5.58
C SER A 2 31.75 2.32 -4.45
N ALA A 3 30.53 1.89 -4.11
CA ALA A 3 29.95 2.21 -2.81
C ALA A 3 30.99 1.88 -1.73
N GLN A 4 31.28 2.83 -0.85
CA GLN A 4 32.32 2.66 0.15
C GLN A 4 31.87 1.56 1.12
N VAL A 5 32.58 0.43 1.11
CA VAL A 5 32.26 -0.71 2.00
C VAL A 5 32.34 -0.21 3.45
N PRO A 6 31.31 -0.46 4.29
CA PRO A 6 31.33 -0.02 5.68
C PRO A 6 32.59 -0.49 6.41
N ARG A 7 33.17 0.40 7.23
CA ARG A 7 34.40 0.09 7.99
C ARG A 7 34.24 -1.15 8.86
N GLU A 8 33.06 -1.33 9.44
CA GLU A 8 32.69 -2.49 10.25
C GLU A 8 32.74 -3.80 9.44
N LEU A 9 32.24 -3.80 8.21
CA LEU A 9 32.31 -4.98 7.34
C LEU A 9 33.77 -5.34 7.00
N LEU A 10 34.61 -4.33 6.75
CA LEU A 10 36.04 -4.56 6.51
C LEU A 10 36.74 -5.14 7.76
N GLN A 11 36.36 -4.68 8.96
CA GLN A 11 36.87 -5.21 10.22
C GLN A 11 36.44 -6.66 10.44
N LEU A 12 35.17 -7.00 10.21
CA LEU A 12 34.65 -8.36 10.31
C LEU A 12 35.35 -9.31 9.33
N ARG A 13 35.56 -8.87 8.07
CA ARG A 13 36.31 -9.64 7.05
C ARG A 13 37.76 -9.91 7.47
N GLU A 14 38.43 -8.94 8.09
CA GLU A 14 39.78 -9.12 8.59
C GLU A 14 39.82 -10.00 9.85
N GLN A 15 38.83 -9.89 10.73
CA GLN A 15 38.73 -10.73 11.93
C GLN A 15 38.59 -12.21 11.57
N VAL A 16 37.66 -12.56 10.66
CA VAL A 16 37.50 -13.96 10.22
C VAL A 16 38.70 -14.49 9.45
N ARG A 17 39.49 -13.61 8.82
CA ARG A 17 40.76 -13.98 8.17
C ARG A 17 41.84 -14.31 9.21
N ARG A 18 41.96 -13.50 10.27
CA ARG A 18 42.93 -13.72 11.36
C ARG A 18 42.55 -14.88 12.25
N GLN A 19 41.25 -15.11 12.46
CA GLN A 19 40.71 -16.14 13.32
C GLN A 19 39.61 -16.94 12.59
N PRO A 20 39.98 -17.84 11.66
CA PRO A 20 38.99 -18.59 10.86
C PRO A 20 38.09 -19.54 11.66
N GLY A 21 38.42 -19.80 12.93
CA GLY A 21 37.63 -20.58 13.88
C GLY A 21 36.68 -19.76 14.77
N ASP A 22 36.65 -18.43 14.64
CA ASP A 22 35.74 -17.57 15.40
C ASP A 22 34.31 -17.67 14.85
N PHE A 23 33.50 -18.53 15.48
CA PHE A 23 32.11 -18.76 15.10
C PHE A 23 31.26 -17.49 15.11
N VAL A 24 31.41 -16.65 16.13
CA VAL A 24 30.58 -15.44 16.31
C VAL A 24 30.92 -14.41 15.23
N ALA A 25 32.20 -14.23 14.92
CA ALA A 25 32.63 -13.34 13.85
C ALA A 25 32.04 -13.73 12.48
N TRP A 26 31.94 -15.03 12.18
CA TRP A 26 31.29 -15.49 10.95
C TRP A 26 29.78 -15.16 10.91
N LEU A 27 29.07 -15.29 12.04
CA LEU A 27 27.66 -14.90 12.12
C LEU A 27 27.47 -13.39 11.97
N MET A 28 28.30 -12.58 12.62
CA MET A 28 28.26 -11.11 12.51
C MET A 28 28.60 -10.65 11.09
N LEU A 29 29.59 -11.29 10.45
CA LEU A 29 29.91 -11.05 9.04
C LEU A 29 28.72 -11.36 8.13
N ALA A 30 28.05 -12.49 8.36
CA ALA A 30 26.85 -12.85 7.59
C ALA A 30 25.74 -11.80 7.70
N ASP A 31 25.46 -11.32 8.91
CA ASP A 31 24.45 -10.27 9.14
C ASP A 31 24.82 -8.96 8.43
N ALA A 32 26.09 -8.57 8.47
CA ALA A 32 26.58 -7.37 7.82
C ALA A 32 26.52 -7.47 6.28
N GLU A 33 26.91 -8.61 5.69
CA GLU A 33 26.81 -8.85 4.24
C GLU A 33 25.34 -8.87 3.78
N LEU A 34 24.45 -9.50 4.55
CA LEU A 34 23.00 -9.50 4.29
C LEU A 34 22.41 -8.09 4.38
N GLY A 35 22.83 -7.29 5.37
CA GLY A 35 22.44 -5.88 5.49
C GLY A 35 22.86 -5.03 4.30
N MET A 36 23.95 -5.40 3.62
CA MET A 36 24.40 -4.78 2.37
C MET A 36 23.72 -5.35 1.12
N GLY A 37 22.85 -6.36 1.26
CA GLY A 37 22.20 -7.05 0.15
C GLY A 37 23.11 -8.03 -0.60
N VAL A 38 24.31 -8.33 -0.10
CA VAL A 38 25.26 -9.25 -0.74
C VAL A 38 24.98 -10.69 -0.28
N THR A 39 23.88 -11.25 -0.77
CA THR A 39 23.34 -12.54 -0.29
C THR A 39 24.31 -13.72 -0.43
N ALA A 40 25.09 -13.79 -1.52
CA ALA A 40 26.06 -14.87 -1.74
C ALA A 40 27.24 -14.84 -0.73
N ALA A 41 27.71 -13.64 -0.38
CA ALA A 41 28.77 -13.49 0.63
C ALA A 41 28.23 -13.84 2.03
N GLY A 42 27.01 -13.38 2.35
CA GLY A 42 26.31 -13.76 3.57
C GLY A 42 26.14 -15.28 3.69
N GLU A 43 25.71 -15.95 2.61
CA GLU A 43 25.59 -17.42 2.57
C GLU A 43 26.91 -18.12 2.89
N THR A 44 28.00 -17.69 2.24
CA THR A 44 29.34 -18.28 2.44
C THR A 44 29.78 -18.16 3.91
N ALA A 45 29.55 -17.00 4.53
CA ALA A 45 29.86 -16.77 5.93
C ALA A 45 29.04 -17.68 6.87
N VAL A 46 27.73 -17.83 6.61
CA VAL A 46 26.86 -18.74 7.39
C VAL A 46 27.28 -20.20 7.23
N GLN A 47 27.59 -20.64 6.00
CA GLN A 47 28.06 -22.01 5.74
C GLN A 47 29.35 -22.30 6.50
N ARG A 48 30.25 -21.29 6.62
CA ARG A 48 31.47 -21.44 7.41
C ARG A 48 31.17 -21.56 8.91
N ALA A 49 30.23 -20.78 9.44
CA ALA A 49 29.78 -20.91 10.82
C ALA A 49 29.16 -22.30 11.10
N LEU A 50 28.34 -22.83 10.18
CA LEU A 50 27.76 -24.17 10.27
C LEU A 50 28.80 -25.29 10.19
N ALA A 51 29.90 -25.09 9.45
CA ALA A 51 31.01 -26.05 9.41
C ALA A 51 31.79 -26.11 10.74
N LEU A 52 31.82 -25.00 11.50
CA LEU A 52 32.43 -24.97 12.83
C LEU A 52 31.51 -25.59 13.89
N HIS A 53 30.21 -25.28 13.83
CA HIS A 53 29.20 -25.82 14.75
C HIS A 53 27.95 -26.30 14.00
N PRO A 54 27.94 -27.56 13.54
CA PRO A 54 26.79 -28.13 12.84
C PRO A 54 25.52 -28.10 13.69
N GLY A 55 24.41 -27.62 13.12
CA GLY A 55 23.12 -27.57 13.79
C GLY A 55 22.96 -26.46 14.84
N HIS A 56 23.94 -25.55 14.99
CA HIS A 56 23.81 -24.43 15.94
C HIS A 56 22.62 -23.53 15.57
N PRO A 57 21.67 -23.24 16.49
CA PRO A 57 20.42 -22.56 16.17
C PRO A 57 20.60 -21.18 15.51
N GLU A 58 21.53 -20.36 16.01
CA GLU A 58 21.86 -19.05 15.44
C GLU A 58 22.38 -19.10 13.99
N ALA A 59 23.10 -20.17 13.64
CA ALA A 59 23.65 -20.35 12.30
C ALA A 59 22.57 -20.87 11.35
N VAL A 60 21.73 -21.82 11.81
CA VAL A 60 20.56 -22.31 11.08
C VAL A 60 19.55 -21.17 10.81
N ALA A 61 19.28 -20.33 11.80
CA ALA A 61 18.40 -19.18 11.65
C ALA A 61 18.92 -18.17 10.61
N ARG A 62 20.23 -17.86 10.63
CA ARG A 62 20.84 -16.99 9.62
C ARG A 62 20.83 -17.61 8.22
N LEU A 63 20.97 -18.94 8.10
CA LEU A 63 20.80 -19.60 6.81
C LEU A 63 19.35 -19.44 6.32
N GLY A 64 18.38 -19.56 7.22
CA GLY A 64 16.98 -19.27 6.91
C GLY A 64 16.77 -17.83 6.41
N ARG A 65 17.42 -16.83 7.04
CA ARG A 65 17.40 -15.43 6.56
C ARG A 65 18.07 -15.25 5.20
N VAL A 66 19.16 -15.96 4.92
CA VAL A 66 19.79 -15.97 3.59
C VAL A 66 18.80 -16.49 2.55
N ARG A 67 18.13 -17.61 2.82
CA ARG A 67 17.11 -18.18 1.92
C ARG A 67 15.94 -17.22 1.73
N TRP A 68 15.52 -16.55 2.78
CA TRP A 68 14.47 -15.54 2.72
C TRP A 68 14.86 -14.38 1.81
N ALA A 69 16.08 -13.84 1.96
CA ALA A 69 16.60 -12.78 1.08
C ALA A 69 16.76 -13.24 -0.38
N GLN A 70 16.95 -14.54 -0.61
CA GLN A 70 16.97 -15.17 -1.94
C GLN A 70 15.56 -15.48 -2.50
N GLN A 71 14.49 -15.05 -1.82
CA GLN A 71 13.10 -15.35 -2.18
C GLN A 71 12.75 -16.86 -2.14
N ARG A 72 13.56 -17.67 -1.44
CA ARG A 72 13.31 -19.11 -1.22
C ARG A 72 12.50 -19.31 0.06
N HIS A 73 11.27 -18.77 0.06
CA HIS A 73 10.48 -18.59 1.28
C HIS A 73 10.12 -19.90 2.00
N ALA A 74 9.78 -20.97 1.27
CA ALA A 74 9.45 -22.27 1.87
C ALA A 74 10.66 -22.90 2.61
N GLU A 75 11.85 -22.80 2.02
CA GLU A 75 13.09 -23.27 2.65
C GLU A 75 13.47 -22.40 3.85
N ALA A 76 13.30 -21.08 3.73
CA ALA A 76 13.50 -20.15 4.83
C ALA A 76 12.62 -20.50 6.03
N ALA A 77 11.32 -20.72 5.81
CA ALA A 77 10.38 -21.12 6.86
C ALA A 77 10.80 -22.44 7.51
N THR A 78 11.23 -23.43 6.72
CA THR A 78 11.70 -24.73 7.24
C THR A 78 12.92 -24.57 8.16
N LEU A 79 13.95 -23.83 7.71
CA LEU A 79 15.16 -23.60 8.49
C LEU A 79 14.89 -22.78 9.76
N LEU A 80 14.07 -21.74 9.65
CA LEU A 80 13.70 -20.90 10.79
C LEU A 80 12.82 -21.65 11.78
N GLN A 81 11.98 -22.59 11.32
CA GLN A 81 11.22 -23.48 12.19
C GLN A 81 12.17 -24.41 12.96
N GLN A 82 13.13 -25.04 12.26
CA GLN A 82 14.15 -25.87 12.91
C GLN A 82 14.93 -25.10 13.98
N ALA A 83 15.42 -23.90 13.65
CA ALA A 83 16.11 -23.06 14.62
C ALA A 83 15.19 -22.68 15.80
N SER A 84 13.93 -22.35 15.51
CA SER A 84 12.94 -22.02 16.53
C SER A 84 12.61 -23.18 17.46
N ASP A 85 12.62 -24.42 16.99
CA ASP A 85 12.32 -25.59 17.81
C ASP A 85 13.47 -25.88 18.79
N LEU A 86 14.70 -25.59 18.39
CA LEU A 86 15.89 -25.73 19.23
C LEU A 86 15.98 -24.63 20.31
N VAL A 87 15.54 -23.41 20.01
CA VAL A 87 15.57 -22.27 20.95
C VAL A 87 14.23 -21.53 20.99
N PRO A 88 13.18 -22.14 21.56
CA PRO A 88 11.82 -21.59 21.52
C PRO A 88 11.64 -20.26 22.29
N GLN A 89 12.61 -19.92 23.14
CA GLN A 89 12.63 -18.68 23.93
C GLN A 89 13.40 -17.54 23.24
N HIS A 90 13.90 -17.73 22.02
CA HIS A 90 14.63 -16.68 21.30
C HIS A 90 13.66 -15.77 20.50
N PRO A 91 13.47 -14.50 20.88
CA PRO A 91 12.48 -13.61 20.24
C PRO A 91 12.83 -13.26 18.80
N GLY A 92 14.11 -12.98 18.49
CA GLY A 92 14.56 -12.66 17.13
C GLY A 92 14.32 -13.78 16.11
N ILE A 93 14.59 -15.03 16.46
CA ILE A 93 14.29 -16.21 15.63
C ILE A 93 12.78 -16.37 15.43
N ALA A 94 11.97 -16.17 16.48
CA ALA A 94 10.51 -16.22 16.36
C ALA A 94 9.98 -15.12 15.41
N LEU A 95 10.54 -13.91 15.46
CA LEU A 95 10.22 -12.82 14.56
C LEU A 95 10.60 -13.14 13.10
N TRP A 96 11.82 -13.62 12.86
CA TRP A 96 12.27 -14.00 11.53
C TRP A 96 11.45 -15.16 10.95
N LEU A 97 11.07 -16.14 11.78
CA LEU A 97 10.14 -17.20 11.40
C LEU A 97 8.79 -16.62 10.96
N GLY A 98 8.27 -15.62 11.68
CA GLY A 98 7.06 -14.89 11.30
C GLY A 98 7.13 -14.32 9.88
N HIS A 99 8.20 -13.57 9.57
CA HIS A 99 8.40 -13.00 8.23
C HIS A 99 8.50 -14.09 7.14
N ALA A 100 9.24 -15.16 7.41
CA ALA A 100 9.40 -16.25 6.43
C ALA A 100 8.09 -17.01 6.19
N LEU A 101 7.28 -17.22 7.22
CA LEU A 101 5.96 -17.86 7.10
C LEU A 101 4.94 -16.96 6.38
N GLU A 102 5.00 -15.65 6.61
CA GLU A 102 4.20 -14.66 5.90
C GLU A 102 4.44 -14.75 4.39
N ASP A 103 5.70 -14.66 3.96
CA ASP A 103 6.06 -14.72 2.53
C ASP A 103 5.89 -16.12 1.93
N ALA A 104 5.96 -17.17 2.75
CA ALA A 104 5.65 -18.54 2.34
C ALA A 104 4.13 -18.81 2.24
N GLY A 105 3.27 -17.83 2.50
CA GLY A 105 1.82 -17.98 2.39
C GLY A 105 1.19 -18.83 3.50
N GLN A 106 1.78 -18.83 4.70
CA GLN A 106 1.31 -19.58 5.87
C GLN A 106 0.78 -18.64 6.97
N PRO A 107 -0.38 -17.98 6.75
CA PRO A 107 -0.78 -16.81 7.51
C PRO A 107 -1.03 -17.04 9.00
N GLU A 108 -1.68 -18.14 9.35
CA GLU A 108 -2.00 -18.44 10.76
C GLU A 108 -0.74 -18.82 11.55
N GLN A 109 0.23 -19.50 10.91
CA GLN A 109 1.50 -19.84 11.54
C GLN A 109 2.37 -18.60 11.72
N ALA A 110 2.39 -17.68 10.76
CA ALA A 110 3.06 -16.39 10.90
C ALA A 110 2.50 -15.60 12.09
N ALA A 111 1.17 -15.57 12.26
CA ALA A 111 0.53 -14.91 13.41
C ALA A 111 0.94 -15.54 14.75
N ALA A 112 1.05 -16.88 14.81
CA ALA A 112 1.52 -17.59 16.00
C ALA A 112 2.98 -17.25 16.32
N ALA A 113 3.85 -17.16 15.31
CA ALA A 113 5.24 -16.78 15.47
C ALA A 113 5.41 -15.33 15.98
N TYR A 114 4.69 -14.37 15.38
CA TYR A 114 4.67 -12.98 15.86
C TYR A 114 4.09 -12.86 17.27
N THR A 115 3.02 -13.60 17.59
CA THR A 115 2.44 -13.61 18.94
C THR A 115 3.45 -14.11 19.97
N ARG A 116 4.22 -15.16 19.64
CA ARG A 116 5.28 -15.65 20.52
C ARG A 116 6.42 -14.64 20.65
N ALA A 117 6.86 -14.02 19.55
CA ALA A 117 7.89 -12.98 19.58
C ALA A 117 7.49 -11.82 20.52
N HIS A 118 6.24 -11.34 20.42
CA HIS A 118 5.71 -10.28 21.28
C HIS A 118 5.61 -10.72 22.75
N ARG A 119 5.23 -11.97 23.03
CA ARG A 119 5.21 -12.49 24.41
C ARG A 119 6.61 -12.53 25.04
N LEU A 120 7.63 -12.83 24.24
CA LEU A 120 9.02 -12.90 24.70
C LEU A 120 9.64 -11.51 24.90
N LEU A 121 9.23 -10.53 24.09
CA LEU A 121 9.66 -9.13 24.19
C LEU A 121 8.47 -8.18 23.99
N PRO A 122 7.63 -7.98 25.04
CA PRO A 122 6.40 -7.19 24.92
C PRO A 122 6.65 -5.70 24.72
N ASP A 123 7.80 -5.20 25.20
CA ASP A 123 8.17 -3.78 25.12
C ASP A 123 8.91 -3.43 23.82
N GLU A 124 9.12 -4.39 22.90
CA GLU A 124 9.81 -4.15 21.63
C GLU A 124 8.82 -3.65 20.55
N PRO A 125 8.83 -2.35 20.21
CA PRO A 125 7.77 -1.72 19.42
C PRO A 125 7.69 -2.25 17.99
N TYR A 126 8.82 -2.66 17.41
CA TYR A 126 8.85 -3.25 16.08
C TYR A 126 8.03 -4.54 16.03
N ILE A 127 8.20 -5.41 17.03
CA ILE A 127 7.48 -6.69 17.12
C ILE A 127 5.98 -6.43 17.33
N THR A 128 5.63 -5.49 18.20
CA THR A 128 4.23 -5.09 18.45
C THR A 128 3.56 -4.56 17.20
N ALA A 129 4.25 -3.72 16.41
CA ALA A 129 3.74 -3.19 15.14
C ALA A 129 3.52 -4.28 14.09
N GLN A 130 4.45 -5.24 13.95
CA GLN A 130 4.29 -6.38 13.04
C GLN A 130 3.10 -7.25 13.45
N LEU A 131 2.97 -7.57 14.75
CA LEU A 131 1.85 -8.34 15.26
C LEU A 131 0.51 -7.64 15.02
N LEU A 132 0.43 -6.33 15.29
CA LEU A 132 -0.77 -5.53 15.07
C LEU A 132 -1.20 -5.54 13.60
N ASN A 133 -0.27 -5.23 12.69
CA ASN A 133 -0.52 -5.25 11.24
C ASN A 133 -1.00 -6.63 10.78
N TRP A 134 -0.35 -7.70 11.24
CA TRP A 134 -0.74 -9.05 10.86
C TRP A 134 -2.11 -9.45 11.43
N ARG A 135 -2.39 -9.11 12.68
CA ARG A 135 -3.71 -9.32 13.31
C ARG A 135 -4.83 -8.61 12.54
N ARG A 136 -4.63 -7.36 12.12
CA ARG A 136 -5.59 -6.64 11.27
C ARG A 136 -5.82 -7.36 9.94
N ARG A 137 -4.76 -7.84 9.27
CA ARG A 137 -4.86 -8.60 8.01
C ARG A 137 -5.65 -9.90 8.17
N LEU A 138 -5.55 -10.56 9.33
CA LEU A 138 -6.30 -11.79 9.61
C LEU A 138 -7.69 -11.55 10.21
N CYS A 139 -8.12 -10.29 10.34
CA CYS A 139 -9.31 -9.89 11.09
C CYS A 139 -9.35 -10.51 12.52
N ASP A 140 -8.17 -10.64 13.14
CA ASP A 140 -8.00 -11.08 14.51
C ASP A 140 -7.95 -9.85 15.43
N TRP A 141 -9.04 -9.59 16.13
CA TRP A 141 -9.19 -8.39 16.95
C TRP A 141 -8.88 -8.62 18.44
N ARG A 142 -8.22 -9.73 18.78
CA ARG A 142 -7.74 -9.96 20.16
C ARG A 142 -6.72 -8.88 20.53
N GLU A 143 -6.89 -8.28 21.70
CA GLU A 143 -6.00 -7.26 22.28
C GLU A 143 -5.71 -6.06 21.35
N LEU A 144 -6.58 -5.81 20.36
CA LEU A 144 -6.30 -4.86 19.28
C LEU A 144 -6.08 -3.44 19.80
N ASP A 145 -6.87 -3.01 20.77
CA ASP A 145 -6.77 -1.67 21.38
C ASP A 145 -5.46 -1.49 22.15
N SER A 146 -5.00 -2.53 22.86
CA SER A 146 -3.74 -2.50 23.60
C SER A 146 -2.55 -2.40 22.67
N LEU A 147 -2.52 -3.23 21.62
CA LEU A 147 -1.47 -3.20 20.59
C LEU A 147 -1.47 -1.85 19.85
N ALA A 148 -2.65 -1.33 19.48
CA ALA A 148 -2.80 -0.03 18.83
C ALA A 148 -2.28 1.12 19.71
N ALA A 149 -2.60 1.10 21.01
CA ALA A 149 -2.09 2.08 21.97
C ALA A 149 -0.56 2.04 22.05
N GLN A 150 0.05 0.87 22.18
CA GLN A 150 1.51 0.72 22.21
C GLN A 150 2.18 1.25 20.93
N VAL A 151 1.64 0.92 19.75
CA VAL A 151 2.15 1.38 18.46
C VAL A 151 2.04 2.90 18.33
N ARG A 152 0.92 3.49 18.74
CA ARG A 152 0.75 4.96 18.73
C ARG A 152 1.69 5.64 19.73
N THR A 153 1.87 5.08 20.92
CA THR A 153 2.85 5.57 21.89
C THR A 153 4.27 5.55 21.32
N ALA A 154 4.69 4.46 20.69
CA ALA A 154 5.99 4.36 20.04
C ALA A 154 6.22 5.47 18.99
N VAL A 155 5.19 5.76 18.16
CA VAL A 155 5.21 6.88 17.21
C VAL A 155 5.38 8.23 17.92
N THR A 156 4.60 8.50 18.97
CA THR A 156 4.69 9.76 19.72
C THR A 156 6.03 9.94 20.46
N GLN A 157 6.70 8.84 20.80
CA GLN A 157 8.03 8.83 21.41
C GLN A 157 9.17 8.93 20.37
N GLY A 158 8.85 9.05 19.09
CA GLY A 158 9.85 9.18 18.02
C GLY A 158 10.62 7.90 17.73
N GLN A 159 10.04 6.73 18.02
CA GLN A 159 10.66 5.44 17.71
C GLN A 159 10.39 5.08 16.25
N ALA A 160 11.46 4.92 15.46
CA ALA A 160 11.41 4.61 14.02
C ALA A 160 11.05 3.14 13.70
N ALA A 161 10.27 2.49 14.56
CA ALA A 161 9.96 1.06 14.50
C ALA A 161 8.65 0.75 13.76
N VAL A 162 7.81 1.76 13.52
CA VAL A 162 6.48 1.60 12.91
C VAL A 162 6.54 2.01 11.44
N GLU A 163 6.07 1.12 10.56
CA GLU A 163 6.00 1.41 9.13
C GLU A 163 4.79 2.32 8.81
N PRO A 164 4.99 3.47 8.13
CA PRO A 164 3.91 4.46 7.95
C PRO A 164 2.68 3.91 7.22
N PHE A 165 2.86 2.99 6.25
CA PHE A 165 1.73 2.37 5.55
C PHE A 165 0.86 1.50 6.45
N ALA A 166 1.46 0.74 7.37
CA ALA A 166 0.70 -0.05 8.34
C ALA A 166 -0.08 0.88 9.30
N PHE A 167 0.55 1.99 9.68
CA PHE A 167 -0.04 2.99 10.59
C PHE A 167 -1.30 3.68 10.03
N LEU A 168 -1.51 3.67 8.71
CA LEU A 168 -2.76 4.16 8.09
C LEU A 168 -4.01 3.38 8.53
N SER A 169 -3.84 2.16 9.05
CA SER A 169 -4.96 1.34 9.55
C SER A 169 -5.42 1.74 10.95
N GLU A 170 -4.63 2.57 11.66
CA GLU A 170 -4.93 3.05 13.00
C GLU A 170 -5.88 4.26 12.95
N ASP A 171 -6.76 4.37 13.94
CA ASP A 171 -7.55 5.58 14.17
C ASP A 171 -6.66 6.63 14.86
N ALA A 172 -5.75 7.17 14.07
CA ALA A 172 -4.75 8.15 14.46
C ALA A 172 -4.94 9.45 13.65
N SER A 173 -4.60 10.56 14.28
CA SER A 173 -4.68 11.89 13.67
C SER A 173 -3.67 12.07 12.53
N ALA A 174 -3.90 13.06 11.67
CA ALA A 174 -2.93 13.42 10.63
C ALA A 174 -1.57 13.86 11.22
N ALA A 175 -1.57 14.43 12.43
CA ALA A 175 -0.34 14.77 13.17
C ALA A 175 0.46 13.51 13.57
N GLU A 176 -0.20 12.47 14.08
CA GLU A 176 0.44 11.19 14.38
C GLU A 176 0.97 10.52 13.10
N GLN A 177 0.22 10.57 12.00
CA GLN A 177 0.68 10.07 10.70
C GLN A 177 1.94 10.79 10.21
N LEU A 178 2.00 12.13 10.36
CA LEU A 178 3.20 12.90 10.05
C LEU A 178 4.37 12.51 10.95
N ALA A 179 4.15 12.36 12.26
CA ALA A 179 5.20 11.95 13.19
C ALA A 179 5.79 10.58 12.83
N CYS A 180 4.94 9.60 12.51
CA CYS A 180 5.35 8.27 12.07
C CYS A 180 6.19 8.35 10.79
N ALA A 181 5.67 9.02 9.76
CA ALA A 181 6.33 9.14 8.46
C ALA A 181 7.66 9.89 8.55
N ARG A 182 7.70 11.01 9.26
CA ARG A 182 8.90 11.84 9.42
C ARG A 182 10.00 11.13 10.18
N THR A 183 9.66 10.44 11.27
CA THR A 183 10.64 9.67 12.07
C THR A 183 11.28 8.57 11.20
N ARG A 184 10.45 7.84 10.45
CA ARG A 184 10.95 6.81 9.52
C ARG A 184 11.85 7.39 8.43
N ALA A 185 11.44 8.52 7.84
CA ALA A 185 12.20 9.20 6.81
C ALA A 185 13.55 9.72 7.29
N GLN A 186 13.62 10.27 8.51
CA GLN A 186 14.85 10.79 9.10
C GLN A 186 15.92 9.71 9.29
N VAL A 187 15.53 8.50 9.68
CA VAL A 187 16.46 7.35 9.76
C VAL A 187 17.05 7.00 8.39
N ILE A 188 16.25 7.05 7.34
CA ILE A 188 16.76 6.81 5.98
C ILE A 188 17.67 7.96 5.56
N ALA A 189 17.25 9.22 5.76
CA ALA A 189 18.02 10.40 5.39
C ALA A 189 19.40 10.44 6.05
N SER A 190 19.53 10.00 7.30
CA SER A 190 20.81 9.99 8.02
C SER A 190 21.79 8.94 7.50
N SER A 191 21.29 7.91 6.81
CA SER A 191 22.08 6.81 6.23
C SER A 191 22.42 6.99 4.75
N VAL A 192 21.77 7.94 4.06
CA VAL A 192 21.91 8.16 2.61
C VAL A 192 22.60 9.49 2.33
N ARG A 193 23.64 9.46 1.49
CA ARG A 193 24.26 10.68 0.95
C ARG A 193 23.64 11.02 -0.40
N PRO A 194 22.94 12.16 -0.55
CA PRO A 194 22.35 12.54 -1.83
C PRO A 194 23.40 12.66 -2.95
N LEU A 195 22.96 12.41 -4.18
CA LEU A 195 23.74 12.75 -5.38
C LEU A 195 23.94 14.27 -5.46
N PRO A 196 24.95 14.76 -6.21
CA PRO A 196 25.05 16.18 -6.53
C PRO A 196 23.72 16.70 -7.09
N ALA A 197 23.33 17.92 -6.68
CA ALA A 197 22.05 18.50 -7.02
C ALA A 197 21.85 18.53 -8.55
N ALA A 198 20.72 18.00 -9.00
CA ALA A 198 20.31 18.12 -10.39
C ALA A 198 19.76 19.53 -10.64
N THR A 199 19.87 20.01 -11.89
CA THR A 199 19.22 21.24 -12.35
C THR A 199 18.04 20.88 -13.25
N LEU A 200 16.93 21.57 -13.07
CA LEU A 200 15.81 21.49 -14.00
C LEU A 200 16.25 22.01 -15.37
N ARG A 201 15.80 21.38 -16.46
CA ARG A 201 16.08 21.92 -17.80
C ARG A 201 15.47 23.31 -17.97
N SER A 202 16.16 24.17 -18.72
CA SER A 202 15.68 25.51 -19.03
C SER A 202 14.76 25.54 -20.26
N ARG A 203 14.95 24.65 -21.25
CA ARG A 203 14.13 24.58 -22.47
C ARG A 203 13.91 23.13 -22.92
N GLY A 204 12.99 22.93 -23.87
CA GLY A 204 12.65 21.63 -24.44
C GLY A 204 11.63 20.86 -23.62
N ALA A 205 11.23 19.68 -24.12
CA ALA A 205 10.19 18.85 -23.51
C ALA A 205 10.57 18.42 -22.07
N LEU A 206 9.64 18.53 -21.12
CA LEU A 206 9.84 18.10 -19.74
C LEU A 206 9.86 16.57 -19.66
N GLN A 207 10.76 16.01 -18.85
CA GLN A 207 10.84 14.57 -18.60
C GLN A 207 10.23 14.27 -17.24
N LEU A 208 9.16 13.50 -17.27
CA LEU A 208 8.37 13.10 -16.10
C LEU A 208 8.71 11.65 -15.78
N GLY A 209 9.34 11.41 -14.64
CA GLY A 209 9.65 10.06 -14.16
C GLY A 209 8.61 9.59 -13.14
N PHE A 210 8.19 8.33 -13.21
CA PHE A 210 7.31 7.72 -12.22
C PHE A 210 7.94 6.40 -11.75
N VAL A 211 8.15 6.24 -10.45
CA VAL A 211 8.76 5.02 -9.87
C VAL A 211 7.68 4.17 -9.21
N SER A 212 7.53 2.92 -9.64
CA SER A 212 6.57 2.01 -9.01
C SER A 212 6.96 0.54 -9.13
N ASN A 213 6.44 -0.28 -8.22
CA ASN A 213 6.37 -1.74 -8.35
C ASN A 213 4.98 -2.19 -8.85
N GLY A 214 4.08 -1.23 -9.07
CA GLY A 214 2.69 -1.48 -9.45
C GLY A 214 2.40 -1.29 -10.94
N PHE A 215 3.40 -1.22 -11.82
CA PHE A 215 3.19 -1.13 -13.27
C PHE A 215 2.87 -2.50 -13.84
N GLY A 216 1.60 -2.91 -13.72
CA GLY A 216 1.05 -4.20 -14.11
C GLY A 216 -0.38 -4.36 -13.58
N ALA A 217 -0.80 -5.60 -13.31
CA ALA A 217 -2.10 -5.96 -12.70
C ALA A 217 -2.15 -5.63 -11.18
N HIS A 218 -1.91 -4.35 -10.86
CA HIS A 218 -1.83 -3.78 -9.53
C HIS A 218 -2.56 -2.42 -9.53
N PRO A 219 -3.13 -1.96 -8.38
CA PRO A 219 -3.80 -0.67 -8.26
C PRO A 219 -3.14 0.51 -8.98
N THR A 220 -1.83 0.72 -8.82
CA THR A 220 -1.12 1.81 -9.49
C THR A 220 -1.24 1.77 -11.02
N GLY A 221 -0.96 0.62 -11.64
CA GLY A 221 -1.05 0.46 -13.09
C GLY A 221 -2.49 0.61 -13.58
N LEU A 222 -3.44 -0.01 -12.88
CA LEU A 222 -4.87 0.08 -13.18
C LEU A 222 -5.41 1.51 -13.09
N LEU A 223 -4.94 2.32 -12.15
CA LEU A 223 -5.40 3.70 -12.01
C LEU A 223 -4.77 4.64 -13.05
N THR A 224 -3.54 4.37 -13.49
CA THR A 224 -2.74 5.34 -14.27
C THR A 224 -2.67 5.06 -15.77
N VAL A 225 -2.99 3.85 -16.23
CA VAL A 225 -2.79 3.45 -17.63
C VAL A 225 -3.49 4.37 -18.63
N ALA A 226 -4.77 4.68 -18.43
CA ALA A 226 -5.54 5.54 -19.35
C ALA A 226 -5.08 7.01 -19.28
N LEU A 227 -4.61 7.46 -18.12
CA LEU A 227 -4.00 8.79 -17.99
C LEU A 227 -2.71 8.90 -18.80
N PHE A 228 -1.83 7.89 -18.73
CA PHE A 228 -0.58 7.93 -19.50
C PHE A 228 -0.84 7.85 -21.01
N GLU A 229 -1.81 7.05 -21.43
CA GLU A 229 -2.28 7.03 -22.83
C GLU A 229 -2.81 8.42 -23.25
N ALA A 230 -3.57 9.11 -22.39
CA ALA A 230 -4.08 10.46 -22.66
C ALA A 230 -2.94 11.50 -22.71
N LEU A 231 -1.99 11.45 -21.78
CA LEU A 231 -0.80 12.32 -21.81
C LEU A 231 -0.01 12.15 -23.11
N GLN A 232 0.22 10.91 -23.56
CA GLN A 232 0.93 10.63 -24.82
C GLN A 232 0.24 11.28 -26.02
N ARG A 233 -1.09 11.22 -26.09
CA ARG A 233 -1.85 11.79 -27.21
C ARG A 233 -1.94 13.31 -27.17
N ARG A 234 -2.05 13.90 -25.97
CA ARG A 234 -2.47 15.30 -25.79
C ARG A 234 -1.32 16.25 -25.45
N GLN A 235 -0.23 15.74 -24.88
CA GLN A 235 0.82 16.56 -24.27
C GLN A 235 2.20 16.22 -24.89
N PRO A 236 2.45 16.58 -26.17
CA PRO A 236 3.66 16.19 -26.90
C PRO A 236 4.96 16.80 -26.35
N ASP A 237 4.85 17.87 -25.56
CA ASP A 237 5.94 18.53 -24.85
C ASP A 237 6.28 17.90 -23.49
N LEU A 238 5.58 16.83 -23.10
CA LEU A 238 5.85 16.03 -21.91
C LEU A 238 6.29 14.62 -22.32
N GLN A 239 7.45 14.18 -21.83
CA GLN A 239 7.97 12.84 -22.05
C GLN A 239 7.82 12.03 -20.76
N VAL A 240 6.99 10.99 -20.81
CA VAL A 240 6.69 10.14 -19.64
C VAL A 240 7.63 8.94 -19.60
N HIS A 241 8.31 8.77 -18.47
CA HIS A 241 9.22 7.67 -18.16
C HIS A 241 8.69 6.87 -16.97
N LEU A 242 8.55 5.56 -17.13
CA LEU A 242 8.16 4.66 -16.04
C LEU A 242 9.38 3.85 -15.59
N PHE A 243 9.73 3.91 -14.31
CA PHE A 243 10.79 3.10 -13.71
C PHE A 243 10.16 1.94 -12.93
N ALA A 244 10.05 0.79 -13.59
CA ALA A 244 9.44 -0.41 -13.06
C ALA A 244 10.41 -1.14 -12.13
N THR A 245 10.00 -1.32 -10.88
CA THR A 245 10.76 -2.03 -9.83
C THR A 245 10.27 -3.45 -9.60
N SER A 246 9.37 -3.92 -10.47
CA SER A 246 8.80 -5.26 -10.52
C SER A 246 8.91 -5.84 -11.93
N PRO A 247 9.07 -7.17 -12.03
CA PRO A 247 9.16 -7.83 -13.32
C PRO A 247 7.87 -7.64 -14.13
N ASP A 248 7.96 -7.87 -15.44
CA ASP A 248 6.78 -7.96 -16.29
C ASP A 248 5.90 -9.14 -15.82
N ASP A 249 4.62 -8.85 -15.57
CA ASP A 249 3.64 -9.84 -15.10
C ASP A 249 2.80 -10.44 -16.24
N GLY A 250 3.06 -10.06 -17.49
CA GLY A 250 2.35 -10.51 -18.68
C GLY A 250 0.95 -9.91 -18.83
N SER A 251 0.59 -8.90 -18.03
CA SER A 251 -0.73 -8.27 -18.08
C SER A 251 -0.89 -7.28 -19.24
N ASP A 252 -2.11 -7.15 -19.76
CA ASP A 252 -2.48 -6.09 -20.72
C ASP A 252 -2.14 -4.69 -20.20
N ILE A 253 -2.25 -4.48 -18.88
CA ILE A 253 -1.91 -3.19 -18.25
C ILE A 253 -0.43 -2.88 -18.40
N ARG A 254 0.46 -3.86 -18.14
CA ARG A 254 1.91 -3.69 -18.33
C ARG A 254 2.24 -3.37 -19.79
N ALA A 255 1.62 -4.08 -20.74
CA ALA A 255 1.81 -3.84 -22.17
C ALA A 255 1.36 -2.43 -22.59
N ARG A 256 0.15 -2.00 -22.19
CA ARG A 256 -0.37 -0.66 -22.48
C ARG A 256 0.48 0.45 -21.89
N LEU A 257 0.93 0.29 -20.64
CA LEU A 257 1.86 1.24 -20.00
C LEU A 257 3.18 1.35 -20.79
N ALA A 258 3.75 0.23 -21.23
CA ALA A 258 4.98 0.23 -22.01
C ALA A 258 4.81 0.84 -23.42
N GLN A 259 3.61 0.73 -24.01
CA GLN A 259 3.30 1.35 -25.30
C GLN A 259 3.07 2.87 -25.18
N ALA A 260 2.46 3.32 -24.08
CA ALA A 260 2.13 4.73 -23.86
C ALA A 260 3.32 5.57 -23.38
N THR A 261 4.39 4.94 -22.91
CA THR A 261 5.48 5.62 -22.18
C THR A 261 6.85 5.05 -22.52
N ARG A 262 7.92 5.72 -22.06
CA ARG A 262 9.25 5.11 -22.04
C ARG A 262 9.45 4.31 -20.76
N MET A 263 9.28 2.99 -20.84
CA MET A 263 9.44 2.12 -19.68
C MET A 263 10.89 1.65 -19.49
N HIS A 264 11.37 1.71 -18.25
CA HIS A 264 12.70 1.28 -17.80
C HIS A 264 12.53 0.18 -16.77
N ASP A 265 13.06 -1.01 -17.05
CA ASP A 265 13.15 -2.08 -16.06
C ASP A 265 14.36 -1.83 -15.14
N VAL A 266 14.07 -1.56 -13.88
CA VAL A 266 15.08 -1.35 -12.82
C VAL A 266 14.93 -2.39 -11.70
N THR A 267 14.23 -3.50 -11.97
CA THR A 267 13.88 -4.54 -10.98
C THR A 267 15.13 -5.10 -10.31
N ALA A 268 16.14 -5.49 -11.09
CA ALA A 268 17.38 -6.07 -10.58
C ALA A 268 18.41 -5.04 -10.06
N LEU A 269 18.15 -3.74 -10.24
CA LEU A 269 19.08 -2.70 -9.81
C LEU A 269 18.90 -2.36 -8.33
N GLY A 270 20.02 -2.22 -7.61
CA GLY A 270 20.04 -1.66 -6.26
C GLY A 270 19.76 -0.15 -6.26
N HIS A 271 19.49 0.42 -5.08
CA HIS A 271 19.00 1.80 -4.93
C HIS A 271 19.87 2.85 -5.63
N LEU A 272 21.20 2.78 -5.45
CA LEU A 272 22.14 3.72 -6.08
C LEU A 272 22.16 3.60 -7.61
N ALA A 273 22.15 2.38 -8.14
CA ALA A 273 22.12 2.15 -9.58
C ALA A 273 20.80 2.63 -10.20
N THR A 274 19.66 2.41 -9.52
CA THR A 274 18.37 2.98 -9.94
C THR A 274 18.40 4.52 -9.95
N ALA A 275 18.94 5.16 -8.91
CA ALA A 275 19.03 6.62 -8.84
C ALA A 275 19.93 7.20 -9.95
N HIS A 276 21.07 6.57 -10.24
CA HIS A 276 21.91 6.95 -11.38
C HIS A 276 21.18 6.77 -12.72
N HIS A 277 20.49 5.65 -12.92
CA HIS A 277 19.72 5.44 -14.15
C HIS A 277 18.66 6.52 -14.36
N ILE A 278 17.95 6.92 -13.30
CA ILE A 278 17.00 8.05 -13.34
C ILE A 278 17.72 9.35 -13.71
N ARG A 279 18.87 9.64 -13.09
CA ARG A 279 19.68 10.83 -13.38
C ARG A 279 20.14 10.88 -14.83
N ASP A 280 20.57 9.75 -15.39
CA ASP A 280 21.06 9.63 -16.76
C ASP A 280 19.94 9.85 -17.79
N GLN A 281 18.68 9.61 -17.43
CA GLN A 281 17.53 9.96 -18.26
C GLN A 281 17.17 11.46 -18.19
N GLY A 282 17.82 12.24 -17.33
CA GLY A 282 17.58 13.68 -17.20
C GLY A 282 16.17 14.01 -16.70
N ILE A 283 15.61 13.21 -15.79
CA ILE A 283 14.27 13.42 -15.24
C ILE A 283 14.19 14.76 -14.50
N ASP A 284 13.19 15.58 -14.85
CA ASP A 284 12.96 16.89 -14.22
C ASP A 284 12.02 16.77 -13.02
N LEU A 285 10.89 16.09 -13.20
CA LEU A 285 9.88 15.88 -12.17
C LEU A 285 9.76 14.37 -11.92
N LEU A 286 10.09 13.92 -10.72
CA LEU A 286 10.07 12.50 -10.36
C LEU A 286 8.97 12.20 -9.34
N PHE A 287 8.03 11.36 -9.72
CA PHE A 287 6.91 10.94 -8.89
C PHE A 287 7.20 9.62 -8.17
N ASP A 288 6.94 9.63 -6.87
CA ASP A 288 6.84 8.42 -6.06
C ASP A 288 5.42 7.85 -6.15
N LEU A 289 5.26 6.76 -6.91
CA LEU A 289 4.03 5.98 -7.00
C LEU A 289 4.13 4.68 -6.19
N ARG A 290 4.78 4.75 -5.01
CA ARG A 290 4.74 3.71 -3.96
C ARG A 290 4.57 4.31 -2.57
N GLY A 291 5.26 5.43 -2.29
CA GLY A 291 5.44 5.99 -0.96
C GLY A 291 5.95 4.94 0.02
N TRP A 292 5.26 4.77 1.15
CA TRP A 292 5.65 3.83 2.22
C TRP A 292 5.08 2.41 2.07
N GLY A 293 4.46 2.09 0.93
CA GLY A 293 3.91 0.76 0.67
C GLY A 293 4.97 -0.34 0.55
N GLY A 294 4.53 -1.60 0.58
CA GLY A 294 5.41 -2.77 0.41
C GLY A 294 6.21 -2.72 -0.90
N GLY A 295 7.49 -3.09 -0.85
CA GLY A 295 8.41 -3.00 -2.00
C GLY A 295 8.81 -1.57 -2.37
N GLY A 296 8.57 -0.58 -1.49
CA GLY A 296 9.16 0.75 -1.56
C GLY A 296 10.69 0.71 -1.63
N ARG A 297 11.27 1.72 -2.29
CA ARG A 297 12.73 1.97 -2.38
C ARG A 297 12.92 3.46 -2.07
N PRO A 298 12.54 3.92 -0.86
CA PRO A 298 12.60 5.34 -0.48
C PRO A 298 14.02 5.92 -0.58
N GLU A 299 15.05 5.08 -0.45
CA GLU A 299 16.45 5.45 -0.63
C GLU A 299 16.74 5.97 -2.04
N VAL A 300 16.03 5.48 -3.07
CA VAL A 300 16.15 6.01 -4.44
C VAL A 300 15.77 7.49 -4.48
N PHE A 301 14.73 7.88 -3.74
CA PHE A 301 14.28 9.28 -3.63
C PHE A 301 15.15 10.09 -2.67
N ALA A 302 15.62 9.49 -1.57
CA ALA A 302 16.57 10.12 -0.65
C ALA A 302 17.91 10.47 -1.31
N LEU A 303 18.30 9.72 -2.36
CA LEU A 303 19.45 10.02 -3.21
C LEU A 303 19.26 11.26 -4.11
N ARG A 304 18.04 11.84 -4.18
CA ARG A 304 17.69 13.03 -4.97
C ARG A 304 18.12 12.95 -6.46
N PRO A 305 17.74 11.91 -7.21
CA PRO A 305 18.12 11.77 -8.61
C PRO A 305 17.46 12.79 -9.55
N ALA A 306 16.36 13.45 -9.15
CA ALA A 306 15.71 14.51 -9.91
C ALA A 306 15.68 15.83 -9.11
N PRO A 307 15.62 17.00 -9.78
CA PRO A 307 15.60 18.30 -9.11
C PRO A 307 14.29 18.56 -8.35
N VAL A 308 13.17 18.00 -8.81
CA VAL A 308 11.86 18.07 -8.14
C VAL A 308 11.28 16.67 -7.97
N GLN A 309 10.85 16.35 -6.75
CA GLN A 309 10.26 15.06 -6.40
C GLN A 309 8.87 15.25 -5.80
N LEU A 310 7.92 14.42 -6.25
CA LEU A 310 6.51 14.53 -5.88
C LEU A 310 5.98 13.20 -5.31
N ASN A 311 5.24 13.28 -4.20
CA ASN A 311 4.45 12.19 -3.66
C ASN A 311 3.04 12.26 -4.27
N TRP A 312 2.58 11.18 -4.90
CA TRP A 312 1.25 11.15 -5.49
C TRP A 312 0.67 9.73 -5.53
N LEU A 313 -0.65 9.66 -5.34
CA LEU A 313 -1.52 8.52 -5.62
C LEU A 313 -1.35 7.29 -4.73
N ALA A 314 -0.17 6.66 -4.75
CA ALA A 314 0.01 5.31 -4.21
C ALA A 314 -0.01 5.25 -2.68
N TYR A 315 0.49 6.30 -2.02
CA TYR A 315 0.49 6.43 -0.57
C TYR A 315 -0.45 7.56 -0.14
N PRO A 316 -1.56 7.25 0.55
CA PRO A 316 -2.61 8.22 0.88
C PRO A 316 -2.28 9.02 2.15
N GLY A 317 -1.12 9.67 2.18
CA GLY A 317 -0.63 10.45 3.32
C GLY A 317 0.65 11.22 3.00
N THR A 318 1.16 11.94 4.01
CA THR A 318 2.46 12.64 3.95
C THR A 318 3.62 11.65 3.90
N SER A 319 4.61 11.90 3.05
CA SER A 319 5.86 11.12 3.09
C SER A 319 6.64 11.41 4.37
N GLY A 320 6.44 12.56 5.02
CA GLY A 320 7.25 13.01 6.16
C GLY A 320 8.71 13.30 5.80
N ALA A 321 9.07 13.19 4.52
CA ALA A 321 10.44 13.02 4.10
C ALA A 321 11.10 14.32 3.65
N PRO A 322 12.36 14.58 4.05
CA PRO A 322 13.06 15.81 3.68
C PRO A 322 13.45 15.87 2.20
N TRP A 323 13.34 14.75 1.47
CA TRP A 323 13.66 14.66 0.05
C TRP A 323 12.44 14.80 -0.86
N MET A 324 11.23 14.98 -0.33
CA MET A 324 10.01 15.13 -1.12
C MET A 324 9.56 16.59 -1.15
N ASP A 325 9.49 17.18 -2.34
CA ASP A 325 9.23 18.61 -2.48
C ASP A 325 7.73 18.91 -2.44
N TYR A 326 6.94 18.08 -3.12
CA TYR A 326 5.50 18.29 -3.28
C TYR A 326 4.68 17.04 -3.00
N VAL A 327 3.42 17.24 -2.60
CA VAL A 327 2.38 16.21 -2.60
C VAL A 327 1.24 16.67 -3.50
N LEU A 328 0.72 15.76 -4.33
CA LEU A 328 -0.41 16.04 -5.21
C LEU A 328 -1.70 15.43 -4.65
N GLY A 329 -2.67 16.28 -4.34
CA GLY A 329 -4.01 15.92 -3.87
C GLY A 329 -5.11 16.68 -4.61
N ASP A 330 -6.24 16.86 -3.93
CA ASP A 330 -7.37 17.68 -4.37
C ASP A 330 -7.96 18.44 -3.18
N ALA A 331 -8.93 19.32 -3.43
CA ALA A 331 -9.52 20.18 -2.40
C ALA A 331 -10.33 19.41 -1.33
N VAL A 332 -10.74 18.17 -1.59
CA VAL A 332 -11.63 17.39 -0.73
C VAL A 332 -10.84 16.39 0.11
N ALA A 333 -9.97 15.60 -0.50
CA ALA A 333 -9.11 14.63 0.18
C ALA A 333 -8.00 15.33 0.97
N LEU A 334 -7.50 16.45 0.45
CA LEU A 334 -6.45 17.26 1.07
C LEU A 334 -6.91 18.72 1.21
N PRO A 335 -7.91 19.03 2.06
CA PRO A 335 -8.36 20.41 2.28
C PRO A 335 -7.28 21.25 2.96
N THR A 336 -7.42 22.57 2.96
CA THR A 336 -6.45 23.50 3.56
C THR A 336 -6.21 23.23 5.06
N SER A 337 -7.23 22.74 5.78
CA SER A 337 -7.10 22.34 7.18
C SER A 337 -6.15 21.16 7.42
N LEU A 338 -5.84 20.35 6.40
CA LEU A 338 -4.87 19.25 6.51
C LEU A 338 -3.45 19.64 6.10
N GLU A 339 -3.25 20.78 5.43
CA GLU A 339 -1.92 21.21 4.97
C GLU A 339 -0.84 21.25 6.07
N PRO A 340 -1.12 21.70 7.32
CA PRO A 340 -0.11 21.72 8.38
C PRO A 340 0.46 20.34 8.74
N PHE A 341 -0.22 19.26 8.36
CA PHE A 341 0.19 17.89 8.64
C PHE A 341 0.94 17.23 7.48
N TYR A 342 1.33 18.00 6.46
CA TYR A 342 2.17 17.55 5.36
C TYR A 342 3.55 18.19 5.42
N SER A 343 4.57 17.38 5.17
CA SER A 343 5.95 17.89 5.05
C SER A 343 6.20 18.56 3.71
N GLU A 344 5.52 18.07 2.69
CA GLU A 344 5.61 18.52 1.32
C GLU A 344 4.77 19.78 1.10
N GLN A 345 5.13 20.57 0.09
CA GLN A 345 4.25 21.62 -0.39
C GLN A 345 3.03 21.00 -1.09
N VAL A 346 1.84 21.45 -0.72
CA VAL A 346 0.59 20.87 -1.25
C VAL A 346 0.25 21.45 -2.62
N LEU A 347 0.05 20.55 -3.58
CA LEU A 347 -0.49 20.82 -4.90
C LEU A 347 -1.87 20.18 -5.02
N ARG A 348 -2.79 20.85 -5.74
CA ARG A 348 -4.15 20.35 -5.93
C ARG A 348 -4.53 20.35 -7.40
N LEU A 349 -5.06 19.22 -7.85
CA LEU A 349 -5.83 19.17 -9.09
C LEU A 349 -7.18 19.88 -8.89
N PRO A 350 -7.76 20.48 -9.94
CA PRO A 350 -9.11 21.05 -9.89
C PRO A 350 -10.21 19.97 -9.95
N ARG A 351 -9.82 18.69 -9.93
CA ARG A 351 -10.66 17.50 -9.92
C ARG A 351 -10.13 16.52 -8.87
N ALA A 352 -10.80 15.39 -8.70
CA ALA A 352 -10.34 14.32 -7.81
C ALA A 352 -8.87 13.94 -8.13
N PHE A 353 -8.05 13.72 -7.11
CA PHE A 353 -6.61 13.46 -7.26
C PHE A 353 -6.31 12.12 -7.96
N GLN A 354 -7.31 11.25 -8.05
CA GLN A 354 -7.19 9.85 -8.46
C GLN A 354 -7.65 9.67 -9.91
N PRO A 355 -6.78 9.25 -10.84
CA PRO A 355 -7.17 8.82 -12.18
C PRO A 355 -7.74 7.39 -12.16
N SER A 356 -8.28 6.92 -13.28
CA SER A 356 -8.71 5.52 -13.43
C SER A 356 -8.65 5.04 -14.88
N ASP A 357 -8.63 3.73 -15.11
CA ASP A 357 -8.74 3.17 -16.46
C ASP A 357 -10.18 3.23 -16.99
N THR A 358 -10.46 4.22 -17.82
CA THR A 358 -11.79 4.45 -18.40
C THR A 358 -12.03 3.65 -19.69
N SER A 359 -11.06 2.84 -20.11
CA SER A 359 -11.23 1.90 -21.24
C SER A 359 -11.89 0.58 -20.85
N ARG A 360 -12.02 0.31 -19.54
CA ARG A 360 -12.49 -0.97 -19.02
C ARG A 360 -13.96 -1.21 -19.35
N THR A 361 -14.24 -2.32 -20.02
CA THR A 361 -15.60 -2.86 -20.13
C THR A 361 -15.97 -3.61 -18.86
N VAL A 362 -17.16 -3.33 -18.31
CA VAL A 362 -17.72 -4.10 -17.19
C VAL A 362 -18.56 -5.23 -17.77
N ASP A 363 -18.01 -6.44 -17.78
CA ASP A 363 -18.68 -7.63 -18.33
C ASP A 363 -19.94 -8.01 -17.54
N GLU A 364 -20.74 -8.91 -18.12
CA GLU A 364 -21.83 -9.57 -17.42
C GLU A 364 -21.27 -10.65 -16.47
N PRO A 365 -21.59 -10.63 -15.17
CA PRO A 365 -21.17 -11.69 -14.24
C PRO A 365 -21.99 -12.98 -14.46
N PRO A 366 -21.53 -14.13 -13.92
CA PRO A 366 -22.40 -15.27 -13.63
C PRO A 366 -23.61 -14.86 -12.79
N SER A 367 -24.62 -15.72 -12.70
CA SER A 367 -25.83 -15.41 -11.91
C SER A 367 -25.50 -15.15 -10.44
N ARG A 368 -26.42 -14.48 -9.72
CA ARG A 368 -26.31 -14.25 -8.27
C ARG A 368 -26.02 -15.55 -7.51
N VAL A 369 -26.75 -16.63 -7.83
CA VAL A 369 -26.56 -17.96 -7.23
C VAL A 369 -25.15 -18.52 -7.49
N GLN A 370 -24.63 -18.38 -8.71
CA GLN A 370 -23.27 -18.81 -9.04
C GLN A 370 -22.20 -17.97 -8.32
N CYS A 371 -22.54 -16.76 -7.88
CA CYS A 371 -21.70 -15.91 -7.04
C CYS A 371 -21.91 -16.14 -5.53
N GLY A 372 -22.76 -17.09 -5.13
CA GLY A 372 -23.10 -17.36 -3.73
C GLY A 372 -24.06 -16.35 -3.10
N LEU A 373 -24.76 -15.55 -3.92
CA LEU A 373 -25.71 -14.54 -3.47
C LEU A 373 -27.16 -15.05 -3.61
N PRO A 374 -28.08 -14.67 -2.71
CA PRO A 374 -29.50 -14.90 -2.90
C PRO A 374 -30.04 -14.08 -4.09
N GLU A 375 -31.01 -14.63 -4.83
CA GLU A 375 -31.53 -14.00 -6.05
C GLU A 375 -32.20 -12.64 -5.78
N HIS A 376 -32.97 -12.53 -4.70
CA HIS A 376 -33.82 -11.37 -4.40
C HIS A 376 -33.35 -10.52 -3.21
N ALA A 377 -32.14 -10.77 -2.70
CA ALA A 377 -31.59 -9.99 -1.60
C ALA A 377 -31.04 -8.63 -2.08
N VAL A 378 -31.06 -7.65 -1.18
CA VAL A 378 -30.23 -6.45 -1.29
C VAL A 378 -28.78 -6.85 -0.93
N VAL A 379 -27.86 -6.62 -1.86
CA VAL A 379 -26.45 -6.98 -1.76
C VAL A 379 -25.64 -5.73 -1.39
N LEU A 380 -25.43 -5.54 -0.10
CA LEU A 380 -24.45 -4.59 0.41
C LEU A 380 -23.06 -5.15 0.12
N CYS A 381 -22.12 -4.36 -0.36
CA CYS A 381 -20.77 -4.84 -0.66
C CYS A 381 -19.69 -3.99 0.01
N CYS A 382 -18.58 -4.62 0.37
CA CYS A 382 -17.36 -3.94 0.80
C CYS A 382 -16.16 -4.75 0.31
N PHE A 383 -15.75 -4.49 -0.93
CA PHE A 383 -14.55 -5.09 -1.49
C PHE A 383 -13.35 -4.27 -1.07
N ASN A 384 -12.72 -4.66 0.04
CA ASN A 384 -11.56 -4.00 0.59
C ASN A 384 -10.55 -5.03 1.11
N ASN A 385 -9.29 -4.62 1.20
CA ASN A 385 -8.29 -5.42 1.91
C ASN A 385 -8.72 -5.61 3.37
N SER A 386 -8.49 -6.81 3.90
CA SER A 386 -8.96 -7.24 5.23
C SER A 386 -8.52 -6.32 6.38
N TYR A 387 -7.33 -5.72 6.29
CA TYR A 387 -6.83 -4.79 7.33
C TYR A 387 -7.65 -3.48 7.44
N LYS A 388 -8.54 -3.18 6.48
CA LYS A 388 -9.50 -2.07 6.55
C LYS A 388 -10.82 -2.48 7.24
N LEU A 389 -11.09 -3.79 7.35
CA LEU A 389 -12.26 -4.35 8.03
C LEU A 389 -11.99 -4.42 9.54
N ASN A 390 -11.94 -3.26 10.18
CA ASN A 390 -11.75 -3.13 11.63
C ASN A 390 -13.09 -3.29 12.39
N PRO A 391 -13.06 -3.40 13.74
CA PRO A 391 -14.28 -3.58 14.54
C PRO A 391 -15.35 -2.50 14.28
N ARG A 392 -14.95 -1.23 14.19
CA ARG A 392 -15.86 -0.09 13.95
C ARG A 392 -16.59 -0.21 12.60
N SER A 393 -15.84 -0.45 11.53
CA SER A 393 -16.39 -0.58 10.17
C SER A 393 -17.30 -1.81 10.04
N MET A 394 -16.91 -2.94 10.63
CA MET A 394 -17.76 -4.13 10.63
C MET A 394 -19.03 -3.93 11.46
N ALA A 395 -18.94 -3.30 12.64
CA ALA A 395 -20.10 -3.06 13.50
C ALA A 395 -21.19 -2.21 12.81
N ARG A 396 -20.81 -1.14 12.10
CA ARG A 396 -21.78 -0.32 11.36
C ARG A 396 -22.40 -1.07 10.18
N MET A 397 -21.65 -1.89 9.44
CA MET A 397 -22.22 -2.72 8.37
C MET A 397 -23.20 -3.78 8.91
N LEU A 398 -22.84 -4.43 10.02
CA LEU A 398 -23.70 -5.42 10.69
C LEU A 398 -24.96 -4.77 11.28
N ALA A 399 -24.90 -3.51 11.71
CA ALA A 399 -26.09 -2.76 12.13
C ALA A 399 -27.11 -2.59 11.00
N VAL A 400 -26.65 -2.34 9.78
CA VAL A 400 -27.52 -2.30 8.59
C VAL A 400 -28.16 -3.67 8.34
N LEU A 401 -27.38 -4.76 8.41
CA LEU A 401 -27.92 -6.11 8.24
C LEU A 401 -29.00 -6.45 9.28
N ARG A 402 -28.84 -6.05 10.54
CA ARG A 402 -29.89 -6.25 11.56
C ARG A 402 -31.19 -5.52 11.24
N ALA A 403 -31.09 -4.31 10.70
CA ALA A 403 -32.24 -3.46 10.42
C ALA A 403 -32.93 -3.79 9.08
N VAL A 404 -32.23 -4.42 8.13
CA VAL A 404 -32.78 -4.77 6.82
C VAL A 404 -32.82 -6.31 6.65
N PRO A 405 -33.95 -6.97 6.98
CA PRO A 405 -34.12 -8.40 6.79
C PRO A 405 -33.88 -8.84 5.34
N GLY A 406 -33.27 -10.00 5.15
CA GLY A 406 -33.00 -10.56 3.82
C GLY A 406 -31.82 -9.92 3.06
N SER A 407 -31.27 -8.78 3.51
CA SER A 407 -30.04 -8.23 2.92
C SER A 407 -28.82 -9.08 3.25
N VAL A 408 -27.79 -9.03 2.41
CA VAL A 408 -26.51 -9.73 2.61
C VAL A 408 -25.35 -8.74 2.52
N LEU A 409 -24.21 -9.08 3.14
CA LEU A 409 -22.97 -8.34 3.01
C LEU A 409 -21.95 -9.17 2.24
N TRP A 410 -21.48 -8.64 1.13
CA TRP A 410 -20.53 -9.27 0.23
C TRP A 410 -19.13 -8.67 0.40
N LEU A 411 -18.19 -9.51 0.81
CA LEU A 411 -16.81 -9.15 1.14
C LEU A 411 -15.83 -9.87 0.20
N LEU A 412 -14.60 -9.38 0.15
CA LEU A 412 -13.49 -10.18 -0.37
C LEU A 412 -13.10 -11.24 0.65
N SER A 413 -12.82 -12.46 0.17
CA SER A 413 -12.23 -13.51 1.01
C SER A 413 -10.83 -13.07 1.46
N GLY A 414 -10.60 -13.12 2.76
CA GLY A 414 -9.37 -12.70 3.41
C GLY A 414 -8.36 -13.85 3.57
N PRO A 415 -7.14 -13.54 4.01
CA PRO A 415 -6.11 -14.54 4.28
C PRO A 415 -6.43 -15.38 5.53
N GLY A 416 -5.95 -16.63 5.54
CA GLY A 416 -6.07 -17.51 6.70
C GLY A 416 -7.53 -17.74 7.10
N GLN A 417 -7.84 -17.56 8.39
CA GLN A 417 -9.19 -17.70 8.93
C GLN A 417 -9.95 -16.37 9.06
N ALA A 418 -9.57 -15.33 8.30
CA ALA A 418 -10.26 -14.02 8.36
C ALA A 418 -11.78 -14.13 8.16
N ASP A 419 -12.22 -14.88 7.14
CA ASP A 419 -13.64 -15.08 6.84
C ASP A 419 -14.39 -15.73 8.01
N ALA A 420 -13.76 -16.71 8.67
CA ALA A 420 -14.34 -17.38 9.84
C ALA A 420 -14.45 -16.44 11.05
N ARG A 421 -13.43 -15.59 11.28
CA ARG A 421 -13.46 -14.58 12.35
C ARG A 421 -14.53 -13.52 12.11
N LEU A 422 -14.71 -13.08 10.86
CA LEU A 422 -15.77 -12.14 10.50
C LEU A 422 -17.17 -12.76 10.66
N ARG A 423 -17.34 -14.04 10.32
CA ARG A 423 -18.59 -14.78 10.61
C ARG A 423 -18.87 -14.87 12.11
N ALA A 424 -17.86 -15.20 12.92
CA ALA A 424 -18.00 -15.24 14.37
C ALA A 424 -18.36 -13.86 14.95
N ALA A 425 -17.74 -12.79 14.44
CA ALA A 425 -18.06 -11.42 14.84
C ALA A 425 -19.50 -11.02 14.45
N ALA A 426 -20.00 -11.45 13.29
CA ALA A 426 -21.39 -11.25 12.89
C ALA A 426 -22.37 -11.96 13.84
N GLN A 427 -22.10 -13.23 14.17
CA GLN A 427 -22.90 -14.01 15.11
C GLN A 427 -22.93 -13.38 16.50
N ALA A 428 -21.78 -12.93 17.00
CA ALA A 428 -21.68 -12.23 18.29
C ALA A 428 -22.50 -10.92 18.32
N GLN A 429 -22.77 -10.33 17.15
CA GLN A 429 -23.62 -9.13 17.02
C GLN A 429 -25.04 -9.45 16.53
N GLY A 430 -25.51 -10.69 16.65
CA GLY A 430 -26.89 -11.09 16.34
C GLY A 430 -27.23 -11.11 14.85
N VAL A 431 -26.23 -11.26 13.97
CA VAL A 431 -26.42 -11.44 12.52
C VAL A 431 -26.07 -12.88 12.15
N ASP A 432 -26.95 -13.55 11.40
CA ASP A 432 -26.66 -14.87 10.84
C ASP A 432 -25.40 -14.83 9.96
N ALA A 433 -24.41 -15.66 10.30
CA ALA A 433 -23.14 -15.77 9.56
C ALA A 433 -23.31 -16.13 8.08
N GLN A 434 -24.41 -16.78 7.69
CA GLN A 434 -24.68 -17.10 6.28
C GLN A 434 -24.99 -15.85 5.44
N ARG A 435 -25.32 -14.72 6.07
CA ARG A 435 -25.53 -13.43 5.40
C ARG A 435 -24.22 -12.74 5.02
N LEU A 436 -23.06 -13.28 5.43
CA LEU A 436 -21.75 -12.86 4.94
C LEU A 436 -21.31 -13.76 3.78
N VAL A 437 -21.24 -13.18 2.58
CA VAL A 437 -20.77 -13.85 1.36
C VAL A 437 -19.35 -13.40 1.07
N PHE A 438 -18.46 -14.33 0.70
CA PHE A 438 -17.05 -14.04 0.46
C PHE A 438 -16.67 -14.38 -0.98
N MET A 439 -16.22 -13.36 -1.71
CA MET A 439 -15.73 -13.50 -3.08
C MET A 439 -14.27 -13.97 -3.08
N PRO A 440 -13.92 -15.06 -3.78
CA PRO A 440 -12.52 -15.47 -3.91
C PRO A 440 -11.72 -14.46 -4.73
N LYS A 441 -10.38 -14.58 -4.70
CA LYS A 441 -9.53 -13.79 -5.58
C LYS A 441 -9.82 -14.16 -7.04
N LEU A 442 -10.10 -13.15 -7.87
CA LEU A 442 -10.41 -13.31 -9.29
C LEU A 442 -9.50 -12.40 -10.14
N PRO A 443 -9.28 -12.73 -11.43
CA PRO A 443 -8.73 -11.78 -12.39
C PRO A 443 -9.56 -10.48 -12.42
N HIS A 444 -8.91 -9.33 -12.57
CA HIS A 444 -9.55 -8.02 -12.38
C HIS A 444 -10.82 -7.82 -13.21
N ARG A 445 -10.84 -8.28 -14.47
CA ARG A 445 -12.02 -8.20 -15.35
C ARG A 445 -13.24 -8.95 -14.78
N GLN A 446 -13.03 -10.16 -14.26
CA GLN A 446 -14.08 -10.97 -13.64
C GLN A 446 -14.52 -10.37 -12.30
N TYR A 447 -13.57 -9.86 -11.51
CA TYR A 447 -13.82 -9.11 -10.27
C TYR A 447 -14.70 -7.88 -10.53
N LEU A 448 -14.36 -7.05 -11.51
CA LEU A 448 -15.08 -5.82 -11.82
C LEU A 448 -16.54 -6.10 -12.25
N ALA A 449 -16.77 -7.19 -13.01
CA ALA A 449 -18.11 -7.61 -13.40
C ALA A 449 -19.04 -7.89 -12.19
N ARG A 450 -18.48 -8.28 -11.04
CA ARG A 450 -19.26 -8.63 -9.84
C ARG A 450 -19.99 -7.42 -9.24
N TYR A 451 -19.48 -6.20 -9.45
CA TYR A 451 -20.17 -5.00 -9.02
C TYR A 451 -21.56 -4.82 -9.65
N ARG A 452 -21.86 -5.46 -10.79
CA ARG A 452 -23.23 -5.45 -11.36
C ARG A 452 -24.28 -6.08 -10.45
N HIS A 453 -23.87 -6.96 -9.53
CA HIS A 453 -24.77 -7.55 -8.52
C HIS A 453 -24.81 -6.76 -7.22
N ALA A 454 -23.94 -5.76 -7.04
CA ALA A 454 -23.84 -4.98 -5.83
C ALA A 454 -24.83 -3.81 -5.83
N ASP A 455 -25.67 -3.76 -4.81
CA ASP A 455 -26.70 -2.75 -4.65
C ASP A 455 -26.16 -1.47 -4.02
N LEU A 456 -25.31 -1.59 -2.98
CA LEU A 456 -24.68 -0.44 -2.33
C LEU A 456 -23.29 -0.81 -1.82
N PHE A 457 -22.28 -0.01 -2.13
CA PHE A 457 -20.94 -0.15 -1.56
C PHE A 457 -20.85 0.59 -0.22
N LEU A 458 -20.47 -0.13 0.83
CA LEU A 458 -20.27 0.37 2.18
C LEU A 458 -18.78 0.58 2.43
N ASP A 459 -18.36 1.84 2.53
CA ASP A 459 -16.95 2.17 2.75
C ASP A 459 -16.47 1.88 4.18
N THR A 460 -15.16 1.89 4.38
CA THR A 460 -14.46 1.66 5.66
C THR A 460 -13.85 2.94 6.22
N HIS A 461 -13.61 2.96 7.54
CA HIS A 461 -12.98 4.06 8.26
C HIS A 461 -12.00 3.50 9.31
N PRO A 462 -10.82 4.11 9.56
CA PRO A 462 -10.31 5.38 9.02
C PRO A 462 -9.57 5.25 7.68
N TYR A 463 -9.43 4.03 7.14
CA TYR A 463 -8.83 3.82 5.84
C TYR A 463 -9.92 3.45 4.83
N ASN A 464 -10.30 4.37 3.95
CA ASN A 464 -11.34 4.15 2.95
C ASN A 464 -10.94 3.09 1.92
N ALA A 465 -11.92 2.59 1.17
CA ALA A 465 -11.75 2.15 -0.21
C ALA A 465 -11.05 3.24 -1.04
N HIS A 466 -10.14 2.80 -1.89
CA HIS A 466 -9.41 3.70 -2.80
C HIS A 466 -9.74 3.25 -4.23
N THR A 467 -8.91 2.41 -4.83
CA THR A 467 -9.18 1.79 -6.13
C THR A 467 -10.54 1.09 -6.17
N THR A 468 -10.92 0.39 -5.09
CA THR A 468 -12.20 -0.32 -5.04
C THR A 468 -13.44 0.59 -4.96
N ALA A 469 -13.30 1.84 -4.49
CA ALA A 469 -14.37 2.83 -4.60
C ALA A 469 -14.47 3.36 -6.04
N SER A 470 -13.34 3.62 -6.69
CA SER A 470 -13.30 3.97 -8.12
C SER A 470 -13.88 2.85 -9.00
N ASP A 471 -13.58 1.59 -8.71
CA ASP A 471 -14.13 0.42 -9.38
C ASP A 471 -15.66 0.33 -9.21
N ALA A 472 -16.15 0.53 -7.99
CA ALA A 472 -17.59 0.53 -7.69
C ALA A 472 -18.32 1.61 -8.51
N LEU A 473 -17.84 2.85 -8.46
CA LEU A 473 -18.44 3.98 -9.16
C LEU A 473 -18.35 3.82 -10.68
N TRP A 474 -17.24 3.29 -11.20
CA TRP A 474 -17.09 3.00 -12.63
C TRP A 474 -18.12 1.97 -13.11
N ALA A 475 -18.34 0.93 -12.30
CA ALA A 475 -19.35 -0.11 -12.54
C ALA A 475 -20.79 0.34 -12.27
N GLY A 476 -21.01 1.55 -11.77
CA GLY A 476 -22.33 2.11 -11.51
C GLY A 476 -22.86 1.88 -10.09
N CYS A 477 -22.09 1.27 -9.20
CA CYS A 477 -22.48 0.99 -7.82
C CYS A 477 -22.23 2.23 -6.93
N PRO A 478 -23.25 2.77 -6.23
CA PRO A 478 -23.08 3.89 -5.30
C PRO A 478 -22.18 3.55 -4.12
N VAL A 479 -21.39 4.52 -3.65
CA VAL A 479 -20.47 4.37 -2.51
C VAL A 479 -20.91 5.26 -1.35
N LEU A 480 -21.29 4.68 -0.23
CA LEU A 480 -21.59 5.41 1.02
C LEU A 480 -20.34 5.50 1.89
N THR A 481 -20.00 6.69 2.37
CA THR A 481 -18.79 6.91 3.19
C THR A 481 -18.98 7.99 4.26
N THR A 482 -18.07 7.97 5.24
CA THR A 482 -17.93 8.97 6.32
C THR A 482 -16.56 9.64 6.20
N PRO A 483 -16.44 10.77 5.46
CA PRO A 483 -15.15 11.45 5.30
C PRO A 483 -14.54 11.85 6.65
N GLY A 484 -13.34 11.33 6.94
CA GLY A 484 -12.65 11.54 8.21
C GLY A 484 -11.71 12.74 8.24
N GLN A 485 -10.74 12.68 9.17
CA GLN A 485 -9.77 13.75 9.46
C GLN A 485 -8.35 13.48 8.91
N THR A 486 -8.19 12.44 8.09
CA THR A 486 -6.93 12.12 7.40
C THR A 486 -7.20 11.93 5.92
N PHE A 487 -6.18 12.06 5.08
CA PHE A 487 -6.34 11.88 3.63
C PHE A 487 -6.89 10.49 3.28
N ALA A 488 -6.32 9.43 3.87
CA ALA A 488 -6.78 8.05 3.70
C ALA A 488 -8.26 7.83 4.11
N ALA A 489 -8.80 8.68 4.99
CA ALA A 489 -10.20 8.65 5.43
C ALA A 489 -11.13 9.50 4.56
N ARG A 490 -10.63 10.14 3.49
CA ARG A 490 -11.39 11.08 2.66
C ARG A 490 -11.35 10.75 1.16
N VAL A 491 -10.70 9.67 0.76
CA VAL A 491 -10.55 9.30 -0.66
C VAL A 491 -11.89 8.99 -1.32
N ALA A 492 -12.73 8.15 -0.70
CA ALA A 492 -14.06 7.86 -1.22
C ALA A 492 -14.93 9.13 -1.22
N GLY A 493 -14.78 9.97 -0.18
CA GLY A 493 -15.46 11.26 -0.08
C GLY A 493 -15.12 12.22 -1.22
N SER A 494 -13.84 12.28 -1.61
CA SER A 494 -13.40 13.06 -2.76
C SER A 494 -14.01 12.56 -4.07
N LEU A 495 -14.04 11.24 -4.29
CA LEU A 495 -14.68 10.68 -5.49
C LEU A 495 -16.16 11.05 -5.55
N ASN A 496 -16.91 10.87 -4.45
CA ASN A 496 -18.32 11.23 -4.38
C ASN A 496 -18.55 12.73 -4.63
N HIS A 497 -17.76 13.61 -4.01
CA HIS A 497 -17.89 15.05 -4.17
C HIS A 497 -17.71 15.48 -5.63
N HIS A 498 -16.62 15.04 -6.27
CA HIS A 498 -16.34 15.40 -7.66
C HIS A 498 -17.31 14.74 -8.66
N LEU A 499 -18.04 13.70 -8.23
CA LEU A 499 -19.11 13.06 -8.98
C LEU A 499 -20.49 13.73 -8.75
N GLY A 500 -20.61 14.68 -7.81
CA GLY A 500 -21.88 15.32 -7.46
C GLY A 500 -22.80 14.47 -6.57
N LEU A 501 -22.20 13.62 -5.73
CA LEU A 501 -22.87 12.71 -4.79
C LEU A 501 -22.58 13.07 -3.33
N ASP A 502 -22.64 14.36 -2.99
CA ASP A 502 -22.37 14.83 -1.62
C ASP A 502 -23.33 14.22 -0.57
N ASP A 503 -24.54 13.81 -0.97
CA ASP A 503 -25.49 13.11 -0.11
C ASP A 503 -25.06 11.68 0.27
N MET A 504 -24.02 11.15 -0.39
CA MET A 504 -23.37 9.89 -0.04
C MET A 504 -22.15 10.07 0.88
N ASN A 505 -21.83 11.33 1.24
CA ASN A 505 -20.80 11.71 2.21
C ASN A 505 -21.45 12.12 3.53
N VAL A 506 -21.69 11.16 4.41
CA VAL A 506 -22.41 11.39 5.67
C VAL A 506 -21.49 11.73 6.84
N ALA A 507 -22.03 12.34 7.88
CA ALA A 507 -21.25 12.94 8.96
C ALA A 507 -20.55 11.93 9.88
N ASP A 508 -21.24 10.84 10.25
CA ASP A 508 -20.79 9.89 11.27
C ASP A 508 -21.38 8.49 11.06
N ASP A 509 -21.08 7.58 11.99
CA ASP A 509 -21.54 6.19 11.91
C ASP A 509 -23.06 6.05 12.06
N ALA A 510 -23.73 6.94 12.80
CA ALA A 510 -25.18 6.89 12.95
C ALA A 510 -25.87 7.30 11.63
N ALA A 511 -25.39 8.39 11.01
CA ALA A 511 -25.86 8.82 9.70
C ALA A 511 -25.54 7.80 8.60
N PHE A 512 -24.38 7.13 8.68
CA PHE A 512 -24.02 6.02 7.79
C PHE A 512 -25.00 4.86 7.87
N VAL A 513 -25.30 4.40 9.09
CA VAL A 513 -26.25 3.30 9.28
C VAL A 513 -27.65 3.73 8.83
N ALA A 514 -28.10 4.92 9.18
CA ALA A 514 -29.41 5.44 8.78
C ALA A 514 -29.55 5.52 7.25
N LYS A 515 -28.56 6.10 6.56
CA LYS A 515 -28.59 6.25 5.09
C LYS A 515 -28.51 4.89 4.38
N ALA A 516 -27.69 3.97 4.88
CA ALA A 516 -27.63 2.62 4.33
C ALA A 516 -28.96 1.86 4.50
N ILE A 517 -29.64 2.00 5.65
CA ILE A 517 -30.96 1.39 5.88
C ILE A 517 -32.01 2.01 4.98
N GLU A 518 -32.05 3.34 4.85
CA GLU A 518 -32.94 4.06 3.93
C GLU A 518 -32.83 3.49 2.52
N LEU A 519 -31.62 3.47 1.97
CA LEU A 519 -31.37 2.98 0.61
C LEU A 519 -31.64 1.48 0.46
N ALA A 520 -31.29 0.67 1.47
CA ALA A 520 -31.51 -0.78 1.40
C ALA A 520 -32.97 -1.20 1.63
N SER A 521 -33.81 -0.33 2.18
CA SER A 521 -35.23 -0.61 2.44
C SER A 521 -36.17 0.03 1.42
N ASP A 522 -35.69 1.00 0.64
CA ASP A 522 -36.43 1.67 -0.43
C ASP A 522 -35.76 1.45 -1.79
N ALA A 523 -36.34 0.52 -2.56
CA ALA A 523 -35.83 0.16 -3.88
C ALA A 523 -35.95 1.30 -4.90
N GLU A 524 -36.89 2.25 -4.73
CA GLU A 524 -37.00 3.40 -5.61
C GLU A 524 -35.92 4.43 -5.32
N ALA A 525 -35.69 4.74 -4.04
CA ALA A 525 -34.60 5.61 -3.62
C ALA A 525 -33.24 5.07 -4.10
N LEU A 526 -33.00 3.76 -3.92
CA LEU A 526 -31.77 3.12 -4.39
C LEU A 526 -31.61 3.19 -5.91
N ARG A 527 -32.66 2.87 -6.68
CA ARG A 527 -32.65 3.03 -8.15
C ARG A 527 -32.35 4.46 -8.57
N GLY A 528 -32.88 5.45 -7.85
CA GLY A 528 -32.59 6.86 -8.06
C GLY A 528 -31.11 7.19 -7.91
N VAL A 529 -30.44 6.66 -6.88
CA VAL A 529 -28.99 6.86 -6.70
C VAL A 529 -28.18 6.14 -7.78
N HIS A 530 -28.54 4.91 -8.16
CA HIS A 530 -27.91 4.20 -9.29
C HIS A 530 -28.02 4.97 -10.60
N ALA A 531 -29.20 5.53 -10.90
CA ALA A 531 -29.41 6.36 -12.09
C ALA A 531 -28.52 7.62 -12.07
N ARG A 532 -28.42 8.29 -10.91
CA ARG A 532 -27.51 9.44 -10.72
C ARG A 532 -26.04 9.04 -10.94
N VAL A 533 -25.57 7.92 -10.38
CA VAL A 533 -24.20 7.42 -10.62
C VAL A 533 -23.98 7.15 -12.10
N ALA A 534 -24.92 6.47 -12.77
CA ALA A 534 -24.83 6.12 -14.18
C ALA A 534 -24.75 7.34 -15.10
N GLU A 535 -25.46 8.43 -14.77
CA GLU A 535 -25.36 9.71 -15.46
C GLU A 535 -24.05 10.44 -15.15
N GLN A 536 -23.76 10.64 -13.85
CA GLN A 536 -22.64 11.47 -13.42
C GLN A 536 -21.27 10.88 -13.75
N ARG A 537 -21.14 9.55 -13.81
CA ARG A 537 -19.89 8.90 -14.23
C ARG A 537 -19.52 9.23 -15.68
N LEU A 538 -20.48 9.66 -16.52
CA LEU A 538 -20.26 10.06 -17.91
C LEU A 538 -20.14 11.58 -18.09
N ARG A 539 -20.77 12.37 -17.20
CA ARG A 539 -20.85 13.83 -17.32
C ARG A 539 -19.85 14.59 -16.45
N SER A 540 -19.46 14.03 -15.31
CA SER A 540 -18.51 14.66 -14.38
C SER A 540 -17.06 14.50 -14.86
N GLY A 541 -16.14 15.23 -14.22
CA GLY A 541 -14.70 15.14 -14.53
C GLY A 541 -13.97 13.93 -13.93
N VAL A 542 -14.63 13.09 -13.12
CA VAL A 542 -13.96 11.98 -12.40
C VAL A 542 -13.40 10.94 -13.36
N PHE A 543 -14.14 10.60 -14.42
CA PHE A 543 -13.79 9.60 -15.41
C PHE A 543 -13.43 10.20 -16.78
N ASP A 544 -13.03 11.48 -16.81
CA ASP A 544 -12.50 12.14 -17.99
C ASP A 544 -10.97 12.20 -17.90
N MET A 545 -10.30 11.21 -18.48
CA MET A 545 -8.82 11.11 -18.45
C MET A 545 -8.13 12.07 -19.42
N ASP A 546 -8.84 12.56 -20.44
CA ASP A 546 -8.31 13.58 -21.34
C ASP A 546 -8.23 14.94 -20.60
N GLY A 547 -9.31 15.34 -19.92
CA GLY A 547 -9.29 16.52 -19.06
C GLY A 547 -8.34 16.37 -17.86
N PHE A 548 -8.23 15.18 -17.28
CA PHE A 548 -7.23 14.90 -16.23
C PHE A 548 -5.80 15.14 -16.74
N ALA A 549 -5.47 14.63 -17.94
CA ALA A 549 -4.17 14.82 -18.56
C ALA A 549 -3.85 16.31 -18.78
N ASP A 550 -4.84 17.08 -19.23
CA ASP A 550 -4.70 18.52 -19.45
C ASP A 550 -4.44 19.28 -18.14
N ASP A 551 -5.22 18.99 -17.10
CA ASP A 551 -5.07 19.63 -15.78
C ASP A 551 -3.74 19.29 -15.12
N LEU A 552 -3.34 18.02 -15.17
CA LEU A 552 -2.06 17.57 -14.65
C LEU A 552 -0.92 18.26 -15.41
N ALA A 553 -0.96 18.26 -16.74
CA ALA A 553 0.07 18.90 -17.55
C ALA A 553 0.18 20.41 -17.27
N ALA A 554 -0.94 21.11 -17.16
CA ALA A 554 -0.95 22.53 -16.80
C ALA A 554 -0.29 22.78 -15.43
N LEU A 555 -0.61 21.97 -14.43
CA LEU A 555 -0.04 22.03 -13.09
C LEU A 555 1.48 21.78 -13.10
N LEU A 556 1.94 20.75 -13.83
CA LEU A 556 3.36 20.41 -13.92
C LEU A 556 4.18 21.47 -14.66
N ARG A 557 3.65 22.04 -15.74
CA ARG A 557 4.27 23.19 -16.40
C ARG A 557 4.37 24.39 -15.47
N GLY A 558 3.36 24.63 -14.64
CA GLY A 558 3.36 25.69 -13.63
C GLY A 558 4.49 25.54 -12.61
N ILE A 559 4.70 24.31 -12.11
CA ILE A 559 5.82 24.00 -11.20
C ILE A 559 7.15 24.17 -11.92
N ALA A 560 7.31 23.57 -13.10
CA ALA A 560 8.55 23.67 -13.86
C ALA A 560 8.93 25.12 -14.17
N ARG A 561 7.98 25.98 -14.53
CA ARG A 561 8.21 27.42 -14.76
C ARG A 561 8.71 28.15 -13.51
N ARG A 562 8.13 27.86 -12.33
CA ARG A 562 8.63 28.40 -11.06
C ARG A 562 10.05 27.94 -10.73
N SER A 563 10.45 26.79 -11.26
CA SER A 563 11.77 26.19 -11.09
C SER A 563 12.73 26.47 -12.26
N GLY A 564 12.40 27.39 -13.18
CA GLY A 564 13.31 27.88 -14.22
C GLY A 564 13.10 27.35 -15.65
N TRP A 565 12.04 26.58 -15.90
CA TRP A 565 11.70 26.12 -17.25
C TRP A 565 11.04 27.22 -18.09
N LEU A 566 11.58 27.49 -19.28
CA LEU A 566 11.15 28.55 -20.20
C LEU A 566 10.21 28.06 -21.32
N GLY A 567 9.84 26.78 -21.31
CA GLY A 567 9.02 26.15 -22.35
C GLY A 567 9.85 25.39 -23.38
N VAL A 568 9.13 24.76 -24.33
CA VAL A 568 9.74 24.06 -25.47
C VAL A 568 10.53 25.02 -26.35
#